data_AF-A0A4P6U4I6-F1
#
_entry.id   AF-A0A4P6U4I6-F1
#
_cell.length_a   1.000
_cell.length_b   1.000
_cell.length_c   1.000
_cell.angle_alpha   90.00
_cell.angle_beta   90.00
_cell.angle_gamma   90.00
#
_symmetry.space_group_name_H-M   'P 1'
#
loop_
_entity.id
_entity.type
_entity.pdbx_description
1 polymer ?
#
loop_
_entity_poly.entity_id
_entity_poly.type
_entity_poly.pdbx_seq_one_letter_code
_entity_poly.pdbx_strand_id
1 'polypeptide(L)'
;MPVRPRHLGGAHPGTAPVARLATPADAEGIVRLRSSFVLAEPLPEEWVVRSGAALAARLAPDGDARASVVDAPDGTLASCALALLHPVLPEPASPAGRAARVHTVATHPSWRRRGHARSALTTLLGRLRAEGVAPVEADTPSAVGALFRASGFCGSLAPMRMTWPEPVARGRVDERTGHVWLPPEQYAETVMKATGFACVLFTDLHDRPVQLHGVYSATHPWQLVGGTMDPGERPWETAVRECREETGIELAGPPRLLATVYGLPGAEWPYSTMGLVFDGGRLDEARLRDIVLDPREHDEVRVLPLPEWRPLMPPRDFARLGAVMEARRTGVAAYFDTWDWGTE
;
A
#
# COMPACT_ATOMS: atom_id res chain seq x y z
N MET A 1 -60.20 6.54 0.03
CA MET A 1 -59.58 7.64 0.79
C MET A 1 -58.22 7.17 1.30
N PRO A 2 -57.11 7.75 0.86
CA PRO A 2 -55.78 7.32 1.29
C PRO A 2 -55.42 8.00 2.62
N VAL A 3 -54.89 7.20 3.55
CA VAL A 3 -54.34 7.64 4.83
C VAL A 3 -52.95 8.25 4.55
N ARG A 4 -52.76 9.52 4.93
CA ARG A 4 -51.48 10.24 4.82
C ARG A 4 -50.43 9.60 5.74
N PRO A 5 -49.18 9.38 5.28
CA PRO A 5 -48.07 9.14 6.19
C PRO A 5 -47.64 10.43 6.89
N ARG A 6 -47.32 10.31 8.17
CA ARG A 6 -46.70 11.36 9.00
C ARG A 6 -45.34 11.74 8.41
N HIS A 7 -45.14 13.03 8.17
CA HIS A 7 -43.82 13.59 7.88
C HIS A 7 -42.89 13.35 9.09
N LEU A 8 -41.87 12.50 8.89
CA LEU A 8 -40.64 12.57 9.66
C LEU A 8 -39.84 13.76 9.12
N GLY A 9 -39.43 14.65 10.04
CA GLY A 9 -38.78 15.92 9.73
C GLY A 9 -37.57 15.74 8.82
N GLY A 10 -37.50 16.60 7.80
CA GLY A 10 -36.36 16.69 6.90
C GLY A 10 -35.09 17.02 7.67
N ALA A 11 -34.02 16.26 7.37
CA ALA A 11 -32.68 16.63 7.73
C ALA A 11 -32.37 18.00 7.11
N HIS A 12 -32.07 18.99 7.96
CA HIS A 12 -31.38 20.18 7.50
C HIS A 12 -30.04 19.76 6.86
N PRO A 13 -29.60 20.43 5.77
CA PRO A 13 -28.25 20.24 5.26
C PRO A 13 -27.28 20.69 6.36
N GLY A 14 -26.77 19.72 7.12
CA GLY A 14 -25.86 19.97 8.22
C GLY A 14 -24.63 20.71 7.70
N THR A 15 -24.35 21.85 8.31
CA THR A 15 -23.07 22.56 8.15
C THR A 15 -21.93 21.56 8.25
N ALA A 16 -20.98 21.64 7.31
CA ALA A 16 -19.80 20.78 7.34
C ALA A 16 -19.11 20.91 8.72
N PRO A 17 -18.61 19.80 9.30
CA PRO A 17 -17.98 19.86 10.62
C PRO A 17 -16.76 20.78 10.55
N VAL A 18 -16.77 21.87 11.32
CA VAL A 18 -15.68 22.85 11.35
C VAL A 18 -14.78 22.56 12.54
N ALA A 19 -13.52 22.18 12.28
CA ALA A 19 -12.53 22.04 13.32
C ALA A 19 -11.93 23.41 13.69
N ARG A 20 -11.74 23.63 14.99
CA ARG A 20 -11.00 24.79 15.53
C ARG A 20 -9.67 24.35 16.11
N LEU A 21 -8.75 25.30 16.32
CA LEU A 21 -7.54 25.04 17.09
C LEU A 21 -7.90 24.76 18.55
N ALA A 22 -7.22 23.78 19.13
CA ALA A 22 -7.36 23.43 20.53
C ALA A 22 -6.67 24.48 21.41
N THR A 23 -7.22 24.65 22.60
CA THR A 23 -6.68 25.45 23.70
C THR A 23 -6.26 24.50 24.84
N PRO A 24 -5.53 24.99 25.86
CA PRO A 24 -5.24 24.18 27.05
C PRO A 24 -6.48 23.59 27.73
N ALA A 25 -7.66 24.22 27.61
CA ALA A 25 -8.91 23.71 28.17
C ALA A 25 -9.42 22.44 27.46
N ASP A 26 -9.02 22.20 26.22
CA ASP A 26 -9.44 21.02 25.44
C ASP A 26 -8.63 19.76 25.78
N ALA A 27 -7.56 19.89 26.56
CA ALA A 27 -6.57 18.85 26.78
C ALA A 27 -7.16 17.56 27.37
N GLU A 28 -7.99 17.66 28.41
CA GLU A 28 -8.62 16.49 29.01
C GLU A 28 -9.56 15.79 28.03
N GLY A 29 -10.34 16.54 27.26
CA GLY A 29 -11.23 16.00 26.23
C GLY A 29 -10.47 15.22 25.14
N ILE A 30 -9.31 15.75 24.70
CA ILE A 30 -8.43 15.08 23.74
C ILE A 30 -7.90 13.76 24.33
N VAL A 31 -7.43 13.79 25.58
CA VAL A 31 -6.93 12.59 26.27
C VAL A 31 -8.04 11.55 26.44
N ARG A 32 -9.26 11.97 26.80
CA ARG A 32 -10.42 11.08 26.97
C ARG A 32 -10.83 10.41 25.65
N LEU A 33 -10.83 11.15 24.53
CA LEU A 33 -11.07 10.59 23.20
C LEU A 33 -10.01 9.54 22.82
N ARG A 34 -8.73 9.85 23.03
CA ARG A 34 -7.62 8.92 22.77
C ARG A 34 -7.73 7.66 23.64
N SER A 35 -7.97 7.84 24.93
CA SER A 35 -8.14 6.76 25.90
C SER A 35 -9.26 5.80 25.48
N SER A 36 -10.41 6.34 25.08
CA SER A 36 -11.61 5.54 24.82
C SER A 36 -11.62 4.85 23.45
N PHE A 37 -10.97 5.44 22.44
CA PHE A 37 -11.19 5.05 21.04
C PHE A 37 -9.93 4.76 20.23
N VAL A 38 -8.74 4.94 20.80
CA VAL A 38 -7.46 4.71 20.13
C VAL A 38 -6.59 3.70 20.87
N LEU A 39 -6.53 3.76 22.20
CA LEU A 39 -5.77 2.80 23.00
C LEU A 39 -6.45 1.42 23.03
N ALA A 40 -5.64 0.37 23.18
CA ALA A 40 -6.15 -0.99 23.35
C ALA A 40 -6.95 -1.14 24.65
N GLU A 41 -6.50 -0.47 25.71
CA GLU A 41 -7.19 -0.40 27.01
C GLU A 41 -7.37 1.06 27.42
N PRO A 42 -8.56 1.45 27.91
CA PRO A 42 -8.79 2.79 28.45
C PRO A 42 -7.89 3.08 29.66
N LEU A 43 -7.40 4.31 29.73
CA LEU A 43 -6.69 4.80 30.91
C LEU A 43 -7.62 4.90 32.12
N PRO A 44 -7.14 4.58 33.33
CA PRO A 44 -7.82 4.93 34.57
C PRO A 44 -8.05 6.44 34.67
N GLU A 45 -9.11 6.86 35.36
CA GLU A 45 -9.54 8.27 35.41
C GLU A 45 -8.44 9.21 35.95
N GLU A 46 -7.69 8.78 36.97
CA GLU A 46 -6.53 9.51 37.50
C GLU A 46 -5.45 9.80 36.43
N TRP A 47 -5.26 8.87 35.48
CA TRP A 47 -4.31 9.02 34.39
C TRP A 47 -4.86 9.90 33.27
N VAL A 48 -6.18 9.94 33.07
CA VAL A 48 -6.83 10.90 32.18
C VAL A 48 -6.59 12.32 32.68
N VAL A 49 -6.84 12.58 33.97
CA VAL A 49 -6.62 13.90 34.59
C VAL A 49 -5.14 14.30 34.54
N ARG A 50 -4.24 13.40 34.96
CA ARG A 50 -2.79 13.66 34.95
C ARG A 50 -2.28 13.96 33.53
N SER A 51 -2.71 13.17 32.55
CA SER A 51 -2.31 13.35 31.16
C SER A 51 -2.94 14.60 30.55
N GLY A 52 -4.17 14.94 30.95
CA GLY A 52 -4.86 16.17 30.57
C GLY A 52 -4.09 17.40 31.03
N ALA A 53 -3.68 17.44 32.31
CA ALA A 53 -2.86 18.52 32.84
C ALA A 53 -1.51 18.66 32.12
N ALA A 54 -0.84 17.52 31.85
CA ALA A 54 0.41 17.53 31.09
C ALA A 54 0.22 18.02 29.65
N LEU A 55 -0.85 17.61 28.97
CA LEU A 55 -1.16 18.08 27.62
C LEU A 55 -1.56 19.56 27.60
N ALA A 56 -2.29 20.05 28.60
CA ALA A 56 -2.68 21.45 28.71
C ALA A 56 -1.45 22.38 28.73
N ALA A 57 -0.42 22.01 29.49
CA ALA A 57 0.84 22.76 29.51
C ALA A 57 1.54 22.77 28.13
N ARG A 58 1.48 21.66 27.40
CA ARG A 58 2.10 21.55 26.06
C ARG A 58 1.30 22.26 24.96
N LEU A 59 -0.01 22.45 25.15
CA LEU A 59 -0.89 23.22 24.25
C LEU A 59 -0.81 24.73 24.47
N ALA A 60 -0.05 25.20 25.47
CA ALA A 60 0.25 26.62 25.62
C ALA A 60 0.93 27.18 24.36
N PRO A 61 0.84 28.49 24.07
CA PRO A 61 1.38 29.08 22.85
C PRO A 61 2.87 28.79 22.58
N ASP A 62 3.67 28.69 23.65
CA ASP A 62 5.09 28.36 23.67
C ASP A 62 5.38 26.85 23.83
N GLY A 63 4.34 26.06 24.09
CA GLY A 63 4.43 24.62 24.24
C GLY A 63 4.71 23.88 22.94
N ASP A 64 5.03 22.61 23.07
CA ASP A 64 5.45 21.72 21.98
C ASP A 64 4.31 20.84 21.44
N ALA A 65 3.05 21.15 21.73
CA ALA A 65 1.90 20.45 21.16
C ALA A 65 1.04 21.39 20.30
N ARG A 66 0.50 20.85 19.21
CA ARG A 66 -0.53 21.49 18.40
C ARG A 66 -1.69 20.52 18.23
N ALA A 67 -2.89 21.01 18.46
CA ALA A 67 -4.09 20.21 18.27
C ALA A 67 -5.22 21.01 17.63
N SER A 68 -6.13 20.27 17.02
CA SER A 68 -7.41 20.75 16.54
C SER A 68 -8.52 19.85 17.06
N VAL A 69 -9.69 20.43 17.25
CA VAL A 69 -10.87 19.74 17.79
C VAL A 69 -12.11 20.10 17.00
N VAL A 70 -13.05 19.15 16.95
CA VAL A 70 -14.42 19.36 16.48
C VAL A 70 -15.33 19.15 17.69
N ASP A 71 -16.07 20.18 18.06
CA ASP A 71 -17.02 20.13 19.17
C ASP A 71 -18.25 19.31 18.77
N ALA A 72 -18.76 18.53 19.73
CA ALA A 72 -20.06 17.89 19.64
C ALA A 72 -21.15 18.84 20.17
N PRO A 73 -22.42 18.70 19.74
CA PRO A 73 -23.51 19.56 20.21
C PRO A 73 -23.78 19.50 21.72
N ASP A 74 -23.34 18.44 22.40
CA ASP A 74 -23.46 18.24 23.84
C ASP A 74 -22.33 18.90 24.65
N GLY A 75 -21.43 19.63 23.99
CA GLY A 75 -20.28 20.28 24.62
C GLY A 75 -19.07 19.37 24.84
N THR A 76 -19.15 18.09 24.45
CA THR A 76 -17.98 17.19 24.39
C THR A 76 -17.22 17.35 23.07
N LEU A 77 -16.13 16.59 22.88
CA LEU A 77 -15.41 16.57 21.61
C LEU A 77 -15.92 15.44 20.72
N ALA A 78 -16.37 15.77 19.51
CA ALA A 78 -16.71 14.79 18.47
C ALA A 78 -15.46 14.17 17.85
N SER A 79 -14.40 14.96 17.66
CA SER A 79 -13.14 14.52 17.06
C SER A 79 -11.97 15.40 17.49
N CYS A 80 -10.75 14.87 17.46
CA CYS A 80 -9.53 15.64 17.62
C CYS A 80 -8.39 15.11 16.71
N ALA A 81 -7.42 15.99 16.45
CA ALA A 81 -6.11 15.63 15.92
C ALA A 81 -5.04 16.33 16.76
N LEU A 82 -4.01 15.60 17.19
CA LEU A 82 -2.92 16.10 18.04
C LEU A 82 -1.58 15.75 17.42
N ALA A 83 -0.68 16.73 17.33
CA ALA A 83 0.72 16.54 16.99
C ALA A 83 1.65 17.06 18.10
N LEU A 84 2.77 16.37 18.27
CA LEU A 84 3.86 16.78 19.15
C LEU A 84 5.05 17.23 18.30
N LEU A 85 5.56 18.42 18.61
CA LEU A 85 6.71 19.03 17.99
C LEU A 85 7.99 18.46 18.62
N HIS A 86 9.02 18.30 17.81
CA HIS A 86 10.35 17.94 18.29
C HIS A 86 11.45 18.62 17.44
N PRO A 87 12.59 18.96 18.05
CA PRO A 87 13.69 19.57 17.33
C PRO A 87 14.34 18.56 16.39
N VAL A 88 14.77 19.04 15.22
CA VAL A 88 15.60 18.33 14.26
C VAL A 88 16.70 19.26 13.76
N LEU A 89 17.73 18.73 13.12
CA LEU A 89 18.74 19.59 12.50
C LEU A 89 18.11 20.36 11.32
N PRO A 90 18.42 21.65 11.14
CA PRO A 90 17.99 22.38 9.96
C PRO A 90 18.53 21.74 8.68
N GLU A 91 17.66 21.60 7.69
CA GLU A 91 18.01 21.10 6.36
C GLU A 91 17.16 21.82 5.30
N PRO A 92 17.46 21.72 3.99
CA PRO A 92 16.70 22.43 2.96
C PRO A 92 15.19 22.17 2.99
N ALA A 93 14.77 20.96 3.38
CA ALA A 93 13.35 20.59 3.52
C ALA A 93 12.72 21.06 4.85
N SER A 94 13.53 21.37 5.88
CA SER A 94 13.09 21.92 7.17
C SER A 94 14.08 22.98 7.70
N PRO A 95 14.03 24.21 7.16
CA PRO A 95 14.97 25.26 7.56
C PRO A 95 14.80 25.69 9.02
N ALA A 96 13.60 25.51 9.58
CA ALA A 96 13.28 25.87 10.96
C ALA A 96 13.82 24.86 12.00
N GLY A 97 14.31 23.69 11.57
CA GLY A 97 14.83 22.65 12.48
C GLY A 97 13.76 22.08 13.42
N ARG A 98 12.51 21.97 12.94
CA ARG A 98 11.37 21.52 13.75
C ARG A 98 10.50 20.56 12.95
N ALA A 99 10.33 19.36 13.49
CA ALA A 99 9.45 18.34 12.96
C ALA A 99 8.24 18.13 13.88
N ALA A 100 7.20 17.47 13.36
CA ALA A 100 6.03 17.08 14.14
C ALA A 100 5.72 15.60 13.95
N ARG A 101 5.27 14.94 15.02
CA ARG A 101 4.63 13.62 14.94
C ARG A 101 3.16 13.77 15.29
N VAL A 102 2.27 13.40 14.37
CA VAL A 102 0.84 13.24 14.65
C VAL A 102 0.70 12.08 15.63
N HIS A 103 0.37 12.43 16.87
CA HIS A 103 0.32 11.50 18.00
C HIS A 103 -1.03 10.79 18.10
N THR A 104 -2.12 11.46 17.75
CA THR A 104 -3.45 10.85 17.72
C THR A 104 -4.40 11.57 16.77
N VAL A 105 -5.25 10.81 16.10
CA VAL A 105 -6.47 11.30 15.45
C VAL A 105 -7.60 10.42 15.95
N ALA A 106 -8.50 10.99 16.75
CA ALA A 106 -9.58 10.24 17.38
C ALA A 106 -10.92 10.86 17.01
N THR A 107 -11.89 10.00 16.65
CA THR A 107 -13.28 10.41 16.39
C THR A 107 -14.20 9.49 17.17
N HIS A 108 -15.07 10.08 17.97
CA HIS A 108 -16.08 9.35 18.74
C HIS A 108 -16.98 8.54 17.77
N PRO A 109 -17.32 7.27 18.08
CA PRO A 109 -18.04 6.37 17.17
C PRO A 109 -19.29 6.97 16.53
N SER A 110 -20.11 7.67 17.32
CA SER A 110 -21.34 8.34 16.85
C SER A 110 -21.12 9.41 15.77
N TRP A 111 -19.89 9.89 15.55
CA TRP A 111 -19.54 10.96 14.61
C TRP A 111 -18.63 10.50 13.46
N ARG A 112 -18.34 9.19 13.36
CA ARG A 112 -17.50 8.62 12.31
C ARG A 112 -18.17 8.72 10.93
N ARG A 113 -17.35 8.62 9.88
CA ARG A 113 -17.77 8.65 8.45
C ARG A 113 -18.52 9.93 8.02
N ARG A 114 -18.43 11.00 8.82
CA ARG A 114 -19.02 12.32 8.53
C ARG A 114 -17.97 13.40 8.31
N GLY A 115 -16.74 13.04 7.96
CA GLY A 115 -15.66 14.00 7.65
C GLY A 115 -15.00 14.71 8.85
N HIS A 116 -15.36 14.39 10.10
CA HIS A 116 -14.83 15.09 11.28
C HIS A 116 -13.30 14.88 11.45
N ALA A 117 -12.82 13.64 11.29
CA ALA A 117 -11.39 13.34 11.32
C ALA A 117 -10.61 14.11 10.24
N ARG A 118 -11.18 14.24 9.03
CA ARG A 118 -10.58 15.00 7.94
C ARG A 118 -10.50 16.48 8.30
N SER A 119 -11.59 17.07 8.79
CA SER A 119 -11.62 18.46 9.22
C SER A 119 -10.58 18.75 10.30
N ALA A 120 -10.51 17.91 11.34
CA ALA A 120 -9.51 18.03 12.39
C ALA A 120 -8.07 17.93 11.82
N LEU A 121 -7.77 16.89 11.05
CA LEU A 121 -6.43 16.69 10.50
C LEU A 121 -6.03 17.84 9.56
N THR A 122 -6.91 18.28 8.67
CA THR A 122 -6.64 19.41 7.76
C THR A 122 -6.33 20.69 8.54
N THR A 123 -7.11 21.02 9.58
CA THR A 123 -6.86 22.20 10.42
C THR A 123 -5.51 22.10 11.16
N LEU A 124 -5.15 20.92 11.66
CA LEU A 124 -3.86 20.69 12.32
C LEU A 124 -2.69 20.86 11.34
N LEU A 125 -2.74 20.23 10.17
CA LEU A 125 -1.69 20.32 9.15
C LEU A 125 -1.52 21.75 8.62
N GLY A 126 -2.63 22.48 8.44
CA GLY A 126 -2.61 23.91 8.08
C GLY A 126 -1.85 24.75 9.12
N ARG A 127 -2.06 24.47 10.41
CA ARG A 127 -1.34 25.14 11.50
C ARG A 127 0.15 24.82 11.50
N LEU A 128 0.53 23.55 11.36
CA LEU A 128 1.94 23.13 11.32
C LEU A 128 2.67 23.77 10.12
N ARG A 129 2.00 23.81 8.95
CA ARG A 129 2.54 24.47 7.76
C ARG A 129 2.76 25.97 7.96
N ALA A 130 1.82 26.66 8.61
CA ALA A 130 1.96 28.09 8.91
C ALA A 130 3.12 28.39 9.87
N GLU A 131 3.48 27.43 10.73
CA GLU A 131 4.65 27.52 11.63
C GLU A 131 5.96 27.06 10.99
N GLY A 132 5.94 26.63 9.72
CA GLY A 132 7.14 26.14 9.02
C GLY A 132 7.67 24.81 9.55
N VAL A 133 6.81 23.99 10.15
CA VAL A 133 7.17 22.70 10.74
C VAL A 133 7.21 21.62 9.66
N ALA A 134 8.36 20.96 9.52
CA ALA A 134 8.60 19.85 8.60
C ALA A 134 9.78 18.98 9.08
N PRO A 135 9.82 17.68 8.78
CA PRO A 135 8.73 16.86 8.26
C PRO A 135 7.58 16.69 9.28
N VAL A 136 6.45 16.18 8.78
CA VAL A 136 5.32 15.74 9.62
C VAL A 136 5.14 14.23 9.47
N GLU A 137 5.27 13.52 10.57
CA GLU A 137 5.24 12.06 10.65
C GLU A 137 3.94 11.56 11.30
N ALA A 138 3.52 10.34 11.00
CA ALA A 138 2.39 9.69 11.65
C ALA A 138 2.57 8.17 11.68
N ASP A 139 2.44 7.55 12.85
CA ASP A 139 2.45 6.10 13.00
C ASP A 139 1.01 5.60 12.91
N THR A 140 0.58 5.14 11.73
CA THR A 140 -0.82 4.75 11.50
C THR A 140 -0.94 3.30 11.04
N PRO A 141 -1.81 2.49 11.66
CA PRO A 141 -2.23 1.22 11.09
C PRO A 141 -2.92 1.42 9.72
N SER A 142 -2.86 0.40 8.87
CA SER A 142 -3.34 0.39 7.48
C SER A 142 -4.76 0.97 7.27
N ALA A 143 -5.67 0.81 8.24
CA ALA A 143 -7.06 1.28 8.18
C ALA A 143 -7.23 2.82 8.19
N VAL A 144 -6.26 3.58 8.73
CA VAL A 144 -6.31 5.07 8.75
C VAL A 144 -5.46 5.67 7.63
N GLY A 145 -4.63 4.87 6.96
CA GLY A 145 -3.68 5.32 5.95
C GLY A 145 -4.32 6.06 4.76
N ALA A 146 -5.57 5.74 4.37
CA ALA A 146 -6.27 6.43 3.29
C ALA A 146 -6.52 7.92 3.61
N LEU A 147 -6.80 8.26 4.87
CA LEU A 147 -7.01 9.65 5.31
C LEU A 147 -5.70 10.45 5.24
N PHE A 148 -4.59 9.84 5.68
CA PHE A 148 -3.28 10.46 5.67
C PHE A 148 -2.76 10.63 4.23
N ARG A 149 -2.91 9.62 3.36
CA ARG A 149 -2.58 9.72 1.92
C ARG A 149 -3.34 10.84 1.21
N ALA A 150 -4.65 10.94 1.46
CA ALA A 150 -5.46 12.04 0.93
C ALA A 150 -5.04 13.43 1.44
N SER A 151 -4.25 13.49 2.52
CA SER A 151 -3.71 14.73 3.10
C SER A 151 -2.25 14.98 2.70
N GLY A 152 -1.69 14.17 1.79
CA GLY A 152 -0.33 14.34 1.24
C GLY A 152 0.76 13.52 1.93
N PHE A 153 0.43 12.62 2.86
CA PHE A 153 1.42 11.69 3.42
C PHE A 153 1.77 10.61 2.39
N CYS A 154 3.06 10.46 2.09
CA CYS A 154 3.59 9.32 1.34
C CYS A 154 4.11 8.25 2.31
N GLY A 155 4.15 6.99 1.85
CA GLY A 155 4.74 5.91 2.62
C GLY A 155 6.25 6.13 2.78
N SER A 156 6.75 5.92 3.99
CA SER A 156 8.17 5.74 4.29
C SER A 156 8.33 4.36 4.94
N LEU A 157 9.51 3.73 4.79
CA LEU A 157 9.84 2.55 5.60
C LEU A 157 9.62 2.94 7.07
N ALA A 158 8.70 2.25 7.75
CA ALA A 158 8.24 2.62 9.08
C ALA A 158 9.43 2.90 10.02
N PRO A 159 9.37 3.90 10.92
CA PRO A 159 10.45 4.12 11.87
C PRO A 159 10.64 2.86 12.71
N MET A 160 11.86 2.32 12.71
CA MET A 160 12.21 1.19 13.59
C MET A 160 12.14 1.66 15.05
N ARG A 161 11.21 1.08 15.80
CA ARG A 161 11.01 1.42 17.22
C ARG A 161 11.70 0.38 18.09
N MET A 162 12.73 0.82 18.82
CA MET A 162 13.26 0.06 19.96
C MET A 162 12.65 0.64 21.24
N THR A 163 11.94 -0.19 22.00
CA THR A 163 11.53 0.15 23.37
C THR A 163 12.46 -0.59 24.30
N TRP A 164 13.14 0.10 25.21
CA TRP A 164 13.86 -0.57 26.30
C TRP A 164 12.81 -1.26 27.17
N PRO A 165 12.72 -2.59 27.20
CA PRO A 165 11.72 -3.24 28.03
C PRO A 165 12.11 -3.03 29.50
N GLU A 166 11.18 -2.55 30.32
CA GLU A 166 11.14 -3.06 31.68
C GLU A 166 10.69 -4.53 31.61
N PRO A 167 11.30 -5.44 32.39
CA PRO A 167 11.13 -6.87 32.17
C PRO A 167 9.80 -7.38 32.73
N VAL A 168 8.67 -7.24 32.00
CA VAL A 168 7.41 -8.00 32.22
C VAL A 168 6.59 -7.98 30.92
N ALA A 169 5.98 -9.03 30.36
CA ALA A 169 6.01 -10.47 30.55
C ALA A 169 6.04 -11.12 29.15
N ARG A 170 6.67 -12.28 29.07
CA ARG A 170 6.87 -13.08 27.85
C ARG A 170 5.54 -13.30 27.11
N GLY A 171 5.61 -13.22 25.78
CA GLY A 171 4.54 -13.74 24.91
C GLY A 171 4.18 -15.17 25.32
N ARG A 172 2.93 -15.58 25.07
CA ARG A 172 2.47 -16.93 25.38
C ARG A 172 3.39 -17.94 24.70
N VAL A 173 4.19 -18.62 25.51
CA VAL A 173 4.95 -19.79 25.12
C VAL A 173 3.95 -20.95 25.05
N ASP A 174 3.84 -21.59 23.90
CA ASP A 174 3.26 -22.93 23.87
C ASP A 174 4.28 -23.88 24.52
N GLU A 175 4.01 -24.26 25.76
CA GLU A 175 4.89 -25.11 26.59
C GLU A 175 5.14 -26.49 25.96
N ARG A 176 4.40 -26.90 24.93
CA ARG A 176 4.62 -28.17 24.21
C ARG A 176 5.64 -28.08 23.07
N THR A 177 5.85 -26.90 22.49
CA THR A 177 6.65 -26.75 21.25
C THR A 177 7.76 -25.71 21.35
N GLY A 178 7.74 -24.82 22.35
CA GLY A 178 8.75 -23.77 22.52
C GLY A 178 8.72 -22.67 21.47
N HIS A 179 7.74 -22.68 20.55
CA HIS A 179 7.59 -21.64 19.53
C HIS A 179 6.91 -20.40 20.11
N VAL A 180 7.55 -19.25 19.89
CA VAL A 180 6.95 -17.94 20.14
C VAL A 180 6.07 -17.60 18.94
N TRP A 181 4.76 -17.59 19.12
CA TRP A 181 3.84 -17.09 18.10
C TRP A 181 3.85 -15.57 18.11
N LEU A 182 4.49 -14.97 17.12
CA LEU A 182 4.36 -13.53 16.85
C LEU A 182 2.95 -13.25 16.28
N PRO A 183 2.36 -12.08 16.57
CA PRO A 183 1.19 -11.59 15.83
C PRO A 183 1.45 -11.66 14.31
N PRO A 184 0.43 -11.96 13.47
CA PRO A 184 0.61 -12.20 12.04
C PRO A 184 1.37 -11.08 11.32
N GLU A 185 1.11 -9.82 11.67
CA GLU A 185 1.78 -8.66 11.07
C GLU A 185 3.27 -8.60 11.45
N GLN A 186 3.62 -9.00 12.66
CA GLN A 186 5.01 -9.04 13.11
C GLN A 186 5.76 -10.22 12.48
N TYR A 187 5.11 -11.38 12.35
CA TYR A 187 5.68 -12.52 11.64
C TYR A 187 5.87 -12.21 10.15
N ALA A 188 4.91 -11.52 9.51
CA ALA A 188 5.01 -11.13 8.12
C ALA A 188 6.27 -10.28 7.84
N GLU A 189 6.71 -9.45 8.80
CA GLU A 189 7.94 -8.67 8.68
C GLU A 189 9.24 -9.48 8.85
N THR A 190 9.19 -10.69 9.43
CA THR A 190 10.38 -11.53 9.59
C THR A 190 10.61 -12.50 8.44
N VAL A 191 9.61 -12.68 7.58
CA VAL A 191 9.70 -13.60 6.43
C VAL A 191 10.21 -12.92 5.17
N MET A 192 10.72 -13.73 4.24
CA MET A 192 11.24 -13.26 2.95
C MET A 192 10.19 -12.44 2.19
N LYS A 193 10.63 -11.30 1.64
CA LYS A 193 9.82 -10.44 0.78
C LYS A 193 10.25 -10.65 -0.66
N ALA A 194 9.27 -10.83 -1.55
CA ALA A 194 9.49 -11.00 -2.97
C ALA A 194 8.46 -10.21 -3.78
N THR A 195 8.88 -9.72 -4.95
CA THR A 195 7.99 -9.12 -5.95
C THR A 195 7.33 -10.23 -6.78
N GLY A 196 6.06 -10.05 -7.11
CA GLY A 196 5.28 -10.98 -7.92
C GLY A 196 5.01 -10.43 -9.31
N PHE A 197 5.12 -11.25 -10.36
CA PHE A 197 4.63 -10.94 -11.70
C PHE A 197 3.85 -12.11 -12.30
N ALA A 198 3.03 -11.84 -13.31
CA ALA A 198 2.37 -12.89 -14.07
C ALA A 198 2.34 -12.56 -15.55
N CYS A 199 2.60 -13.57 -16.38
CA CYS A 199 2.65 -13.44 -17.83
C CYS A 199 1.79 -14.49 -18.53
N VAL A 200 1.55 -14.24 -19.82
CA VAL A 200 0.85 -15.13 -20.73
C VAL A 200 1.71 -15.37 -21.96
N LEU A 201 1.87 -16.65 -22.30
CA LEU A 201 2.44 -17.05 -23.59
C LEU A 201 1.32 -17.22 -24.61
N PHE A 202 1.39 -16.46 -25.69
CA PHE A 202 0.67 -16.75 -26.92
C PHE A 202 1.59 -17.38 -27.95
N THR A 203 1.00 -18.19 -28.83
CA THR A 203 1.65 -18.71 -30.03
C THR A 203 0.78 -18.43 -31.24
N ASP A 204 1.34 -18.47 -32.44
CA ASP A 204 0.52 -18.52 -33.65
C ASP A 204 0.02 -19.96 -33.94
N LEU A 205 -0.66 -20.13 -35.08
CA LEU A 205 -1.13 -21.45 -35.54
C LEU A 205 0.01 -22.43 -35.86
N HIS A 206 1.25 -21.97 -35.97
CA HIS A 206 2.45 -22.78 -36.22
C HIS A 206 3.29 -23.01 -34.96
N ASP A 207 2.73 -22.72 -33.77
CA ASP A 207 3.40 -22.84 -32.48
C ASP A 207 4.67 -21.97 -32.35
N ARG A 208 4.70 -20.82 -33.04
CA ARG A 208 5.75 -19.80 -32.90
C ARG A 208 5.38 -18.83 -31.77
N PRO A 209 6.25 -18.59 -30.78
CA PRO A 209 5.94 -17.68 -29.67
C PRO A 209 5.80 -16.23 -30.13
N VAL A 210 4.81 -15.56 -29.53
CA VAL A 210 4.57 -14.12 -29.66
C VAL A 210 5.33 -13.40 -28.55
N GLN A 211 6.10 -12.37 -28.89
CA GLN A 211 6.71 -11.46 -27.91
C GLN A 211 6.37 -10.01 -28.25
N LEU A 212 6.31 -9.18 -27.22
CA LEU A 212 6.16 -7.73 -27.32
C LEU A 212 7.53 -7.07 -27.14
N HIS A 213 7.81 -6.00 -27.90
CA HIS A 213 9.02 -5.20 -27.72
C HIS A 213 8.79 -4.10 -26.70
N GLY A 214 9.55 -4.10 -25.61
CA GLY A 214 9.41 -3.12 -24.53
C GLY A 214 10.19 -1.83 -24.80
N VAL A 215 9.56 -0.67 -24.67
CA VAL A 215 10.20 0.64 -24.94
C VAL A 215 11.02 1.18 -23.76
N TYR A 216 10.90 0.56 -22.58
CA TYR A 216 11.53 1.01 -21.34
C TYR A 216 12.75 0.17 -20.91
N SER A 217 12.96 -1.02 -21.48
CA SER A 217 14.05 -1.93 -21.09
C SER A 217 14.99 -2.18 -22.26
N ALA A 218 16.17 -1.55 -22.20
CA ALA A 218 17.26 -1.84 -23.14
C ALA A 218 17.89 -3.23 -22.89
N THR A 219 17.79 -3.75 -21.67
CA THR A 219 18.40 -5.04 -21.25
C THR A 219 17.50 -6.23 -21.54
N HIS A 220 16.18 -6.09 -21.43
CA HIS A 220 15.20 -7.16 -21.69
C HIS A 220 14.17 -6.67 -22.73
N PRO A 221 14.58 -6.50 -24.00
CA PRO A 221 13.78 -5.79 -25.00
C PRO A 221 12.57 -6.59 -25.50
N TRP A 222 12.54 -7.91 -25.36
CA TRP A 222 11.44 -8.77 -25.84
C TRP A 222 10.84 -9.57 -24.70
N GLN A 223 9.54 -9.38 -24.48
CA GLN A 223 8.86 -9.85 -23.29
C GLN A 223 7.59 -10.64 -23.64
N LEU A 224 7.19 -11.52 -22.72
CA LEU A 224 5.85 -12.13 -22.75
C LEU A 224 4.83 -11.04 -22.37
N VAL A 225 3.59 -11.22 -22.79
CA VAL A 225 2.48 -10.36 -22.35
C VAL A 225 2.34 -10.50 -20.83
N GLY A 226 2.42 -9.41 -20.06
CA GLY A 226 2.29 -9.48 -18.61
C GLY A 226 3.18 -8.52 -17.83
N GLY A 227 2.82 -8.34 -16.56
CA GLY A 227 3.44 -7.36 -15.69
C GLY A 227 3.41 -7.73 -14.22
N THR A 228 3.63 -6.71 -13.39
CA THR A 228 3.77 -6.86 -11.94
C THR A 228 2.39 -7.03 -11.29
N MET A 229 2.31 -7.89 -10.27
CA MET A 229 1.07 -8.07 -9.50
C MET A 229 0.77 -6.85 -8.64
N ASP A 230 -0.47 -6.36 -8.69
CA ASP A 230 -0.94 -5.31 -7.79
C ASP A 230 -1.30 -5.88 -6.39
N PRO A 231 -1.29 -5.04 -5.34
CA PRO A 231 -1.66 -5.46 -3.99
C PRO A 231 -3.06 -6.08 -3.93
N GLY A 232 -3.12 -7.37 -3.60
CA GLY A 232 -4.37 -8.12 -3.44
C GLY A 232 -4.81 -8.89 -4.69
N GLU A 233 -4.10 -8.77 -5.81
CA GLU A 233 -4.36 -9.58 -7.00
C GLU A 233 -3.83 -11.02 -6.84
N ARG A 234 -4.56 -11.96 -7.44
CA ARG A 234 -4.06 -13.31 -7.72
C ARG A 234 -3.27 -13.30 -9.03
N PRO A 235 -2.28 -14.20 -9.21
CA PRO A 235 -1.47 -14.23 -10.44
C PRO A 235 -2.28 -14.32 -11.74
N TRP A 236 -3.39 -15.06 -11.75
CA TRP A 236 -4.24 -15.12 -12.94
C TRP A 236 -5.02 -13.82 -13.19
N GLU A 237 -5.42 -13.10 -12.14
CA GLU A 237 -6.08 -11.80 -12.27
C GLU A 237 -5.12 -10.78 -12.87
N THR A 238 -3.86 -10.77 -12.41
CA THR A 238 -2.77 -9.99 -13.00
C THR A 238 -2.58 -10.34 -14.48
N ALA A 239 -2.43 -11.62 -14.83
CA ALA A 239 -2.27 -12.05 -16.22
C ALA A 239 -3.43 -11.61 -17.13
N VAL A 240 -4.67 -11.64 -16.64
CA VAL A 240 -5.86 -11.18 -17.38
C VAL A 240 -5.86 -9.66 -17.55
N ARG A 241 -5.56 -8.91 -16.49
CA ARG A 241 -5.49 -7.44 -16.52
C ARG A 241 -4.41 -6.98 -17.50
N GLU A 242 -3.19 -7.45 -17.32
CA GLU A 242 -2.04 -7.07 -18.15
C GLU A 242 -2.26 -7.47 -19.61
N CYS A 243 -2.80 -8.66 -19.88
CA CYS A 243 -3.11 -9.07 -21.25
C CYS A 243 -4.10 -8.13 -21.93
N ARG A 244 -5.13 -7.68 -21.21
CA ARG A 244 -6.08 -6.71 -21.73
C ARG A 244 -5.44 -5.34 -21.95
N GLU A 245 -4.62 -4.88 -21.02
CA GLU A 245 -3.97 -3.56 -21.05
C GLU A 245 -2.92 -3.47 -22.17
N GLU A 246 -2.06 -4.48 -22.30
CA GLU A 246 -0.95 -4.50 -23.26
C GLU A 246 -1.33 -4.91 -24.68
N THR A 247 -2.44 -5.66 -24.87
CA THR A 247 -2.77 -6.22 -26.19
C THR A 247 -4.23 -6.04 -26.62
N GLY A 248 -5.13 -5.63 -25.72
CA GLY A 248 -6.57 -5.62 -25.95
C GLY A 248 -7.22 -7.00 -26.00
N ILE A 249 -6.48 -8.08 -25.71
CA ILE A 249 -7.01 -9.45 -25.73
C ILE A 249 -7.68 -9.77 -24.39
N GLU A 250 -8.92 -10.23 -24.45
CA GLU A 250 -9.62 -10.82 -23.32
C GLU A 250 -9.29 -12.32 -23.24
N LEU A 251 -8.66 -12.75 -22.14
CA LEU A 251 -8.39 -14.16 -21.88
C LEU A 251 -9.67 -14.89 -21.48
N ALA A 252 -9.87 -16.08 -22.06
CA ALA A 252 -11.03 -16.92 -21.78
C ALA A 252 -10.61 -18.27 -21.20
N GLY A 253 -11.44 -18.80 -20.30
CA GLY A 253 -11.27 -20.14 -19.73
C GLY A 253 -10.43 -20.20 -18.46
N PRO A 254 -10.24 -21.41 -17.91
CA PRO A 254 -9.46 -21.59 -16.69
C PRO A 254 -7.95 -21.40 -16.93
N PRO A 255 -7.19 -20.90 -15.94
CA PRO A 255 -5.74 -20.77 -16.05
C PRO A 255 -5.06 -22.11 -16.28
N ARG A 256 -4.14 -22.17 -17.25
CA ARG A 256 -3.22 -23.30 -17.43
C ARG A 256 -1.78 -22.82 -17.23
N LEU A 257 -1.15 -23.29 -16.15
CA LEU A 257 0.22 -22.94 -15.80
C LEU A 257 1.22 -23.62 -16.75
N LEU A 258 2.15 -22.83 -17.30
CA LEU A 258 3.27 -23.30 -18.11
C LEU A 258 4.60 -23.23 -17.35
N ALA A 259 4.83 -22.20 -16.55
CA ALA A 259 6.06 -22.12 -15.76
C ALA A 259 5.87 -21.33 -14.46
N THR A 260 6.62 -21.72 -13.44
CA THR A 260 6.95 -20.86 -12.31
C THR A 260 8.38 -20.34 -12.48
N VAL A 261 8.55 -19.04 -12.31
CA VAL A 261 9.84 -18.35 -12.43
C VAL A 261 10.28 -17.88 -11.06
N TYR A 262 11.55 -18.06 -10.73
CA TYR A 262 12.18 -17.51 -9.54
C TYR A 262 13.49 -16.82 -9.91
N GLY A 263 13.77 -15.70 -9.26
CA GLY A 263 15.00 -14.93 -9.45
C GLY A 263 15.50 -14.39 -8.13
N LEU A 264 16.81 -14.49 -7.90
CA LEU A 264 17.48 -13.90 -6.75
C LEU A 264 17.60 -12.37 -6.90
N PRO A 265 17.63 -11.63 -5.78
CA PRO A 265 17.91 -10.21 -5.79
C PRO A 265 19.31 -9.94 -6.35
N GLY A 266 19.52 -8.75 -6.90
CA GLY A 266 20.81 -8.31 -7.41
C GLY A 266 20.94 -6.80 -7.42
N ALA A 267 21.96 -6.28 -8.10
CA ALA A 267 22.30 -4.86 -8.06
C ALA A 267 21.18 -3.97 -8.64
N GLU A 268 20.44 -4.48 -9.63
CA GLU A 268 19.34 -3.77 -10.27
C GLU A 268 18.02 -3.91 -9.51
N TRP A 269 17.84 -4.98 -8.72
CA TRP A 269 16.58 -5.27 -8.03
C TRP A 269 16.79 -5.88 -6.63
N PRO A 270 16.31 -5.24 -5.55
CA PRO A 270 16.69 -5.60 -4.18
C PRO A 270 15.90 -6.77 -3.57
N TYR A 271 14.85 -7.24 -4.24
CA TYR A 271 14.00 -8.34 -3.75
C TYR A 271 14.12 -9.58 -4.64
N SER A 272 13.87 -10.76 -4.06
CA SER A 272 13.63 -11.94 -4.90
C SER A 272 12.39 -11.70 -5.76
N THR A 273 12.35 -12.28 -6.95
CA THR A 273 11.20 -12.17 -7.85
C THR A 273 10.57 -13.54 -8.08
N MET A 274 9.25 -13.61 -7.98
CA MET A 274 8.46 -14.79 -8.31
C MET A 274 7.50 -14.49 -9.45
N GLY A 275 7.41 -15.42 -10.41
CA GLY A 275 6.62 -15.27 -11.61
C GLY A 275 5.80 -16.51 -11.93
N LEU A 276 4.63 -16.30 -12.55
CA LEU A 276 3.84 -17.39 -13.13
C LEU A 276 3.55 -17.09 -14.60
N VAL A 277 3.77 -18.08 -15.46
CA VAL A 277 3.49 -17.96 -16.90
C VAL A 277 2.33 -18.89 -17.26
N PHE A 278 1.29 -18.36 -17.86
CA PHE A 278 0.09 -19.09 -18.27
C PHE A 278 0.01 -19.27 -19.79
N ASP A 279 -0.72 -20.29 -20.24
CA ASP A 279 -1.02 -20.52 -21.66
C ASP A 279 -2.17 -19.62 -22.12
N GLY A 280 -1.89 -18.70 -23.04
CA GLY A 280 -2.87 -17.84 -23.70
C GLY A 280 -3.50 -18.49 -24.94
N GLY A 281 -2.99 -19.64 -25.37
CA GLY A 281 -3.49 -20.36 -26.54
C GLY A 281 -2.83 -19.93 -27.84
N ARG A 282 -3.57 -20.12 -28.95
CA ARG A 282 -3.11 -19.81 -30.31
C ARG A 282 -3.87 -18.62 -30.87
N LEU A 283 -3.14 -17.70 -31.49
CA LEU A 283 -3.68 -16.56 -32.22
C LEU A 283 -3.57 -16.83 -33.72
N ASP A 284 -4.68 -16.67 -34.44
CA ASP A 284 -4.65 -16.63 -35.89
C ASP A 284 -4.16 -15.27 -36.40
N GLU A 285 -3.96 -15.14 -37.71
CA GLU A 285 -3.46 -13.89 -38.29
C GLU A 285 -4.40 -12.70 -38.08
N ALA A 286 -5.72 -12.94 -38.00
CA ALA A 286 -6.68 -11.87 -37.75
C ALA A 286 -6.50 -11.34 -36.32
N ARG A 287 -6.40 -12.26 -35.34
CA ARG A 287 -6.21 -11.90 -33.94
C ARG A 287 -4.86 -11.26 -33.68
N LEU A 288 -3.80 -11.67 -34.38
CA LEU A 288 -2.48 -11.02 -34.31
C LEU A 288 -2.53 -9.58 -34.85
N ARG A 289 -3.26 -9.33 -35.94
CA ARG A 289 -3.44 -7.97 -36.50
C ARG A 289 -4.29 -7.07 -35.61
N ASP A 290 -5.20 -7.64 -34.84
CA ASP A 290 -6.10 -6.91 -33.94
C ASP A 290 -5.45 -6.58 -32.58
N ILE A 291 -4.19 -6.97 -32.34
CA ILE A 291 -3.46 -6.59 -31.13
C ILE A 291 -3.29 -5.07 -31.11
N VAL A 292 -3.75 -4.45 -30.02
CA VAL A 292 -3.56 -3.03 -29.75
C VAL A 292 -2.57 -2.91 -28.61
N LEU A 293 -1.36 -2.43 -28.94
CA LEU A 293 -0.31 -2.19 -27.95
C LEU A 293 -0.56 -0.93 -27.13
N ASP A 294 -0.24 -0.95 -25.83
CA ASP A 294 -0.05 0.28 -25.07
C ASP A 294 1.28 0.93 -25.51
N PRO A 295 1.25 2.10 -26.19
CA PRO A 295 2.46 2.75 -26.69
C PRO A 295 3.39 3.28 -25.60
N ARG A 296 2.97 3.28 -24.32
CA ARG A 296 3.84 3.63 -23.19
C ARG A 296 4.79 2.50 -22.81
N GLU A 297 4.42 1.27 -23.14
CA GLU A 297 5.14 0.07 -22.71
C GLU A 297 5.70 -0.69 -23.89
N HIS A 298 4.96 -0.77 -25.00
CA HIS A 298 5.30 -1.60 -26.14
C HIS A 298 5.07 -0.88 -27.48
N ASP A 299 5.99 -1.07 -28.44
CA ASP A 299 5.89 -0.47 -29.78
C ASP A 299 5.86 -1.50 -30.92
N GLU A 300 6.15 -2.78 -30.65
CA GLU A 300 6.18 -3.83 -31.66
C GLU A 300 5.70 -5.19 -31.13
N VAL A 301 5.01 -5.96 -31.99
CA VAL A 301 4.70 -7.38 -31.78
C VAL A 301 5.46 -8.20 -32.82
N ARG A 302 6.15 -9.26 -32.40
CA ARG A 302 6.80 -10.21 -33.31
C ARG A 302 6.41 -11.65 -33.02
N VAL A 303 6.35 -12.42 -34.09
CA VAL A 303 6.07 -13.87 -34.08
C VAL A 303 7.16 -14.56 -34.88
N LEU A 304 8.08 -15.22 -34.18
CA LEU A 304 9.25 -15.85 -34.80
C LEU A 304 9.37 -17.33 -34.37
N PRO A 305 9.92 -18.21 -35.22
CA PRO A 305 10.37 -19.52 -34.77
C PRO A 305 11.29 -19.41 -33.55
N LEU A 306 11.17 -20.35 -32.59
CA LEU A 306 11.93 -20.28 -31.35
C LEU A 306 13.43 -19.99 -31.54
N PRO A 307 14.18 -20.67 -32.45
CA PRO A 307 15.61 -20.41 -32.61
C PRO A 307 15.98 -18.98 -33.04
N GLU A 308 15.07 -18.27 -33.72
CA GLU A 308 15.30 -16.89 -34.21
C GLU A 308 15.21 -15.84 -33.09
N TRP A 309 14.68 -16.20 -31.92
CA TRP A 309 14.67 -15.33 -30.75
C TRP A 309 16.03 -15.22 -30.05
N ARG A 310 16.89 -16.24 -30.19
CA ARG A 310 18.19 -16.31 -29.51
C ARG A 310 19.08 -15.06 -29.68
N PRO A 311 19.22 -14.45 -30.88
CA PRO A 311 20.01 -13.23 -31.04
C PRO A 311 19.31 -11.94 -30.59
N LEU A 312 18.02 -11.98 -30.23
CA LEU A 312 17.21 -10.80 -29.94
C LEU A 312 17.00 -10.54 -28.45
N MET A 313 17.31 -11.49 -27.57
CA MET A 313 17.08 -11.39 -26.13
C MET A 313 18.27 -11.95 -25.34
N PRO A 314 18.42 -11.58 -24.06
CA PRO A 314 19.46 -12.15 -23.21
C PRO A 314 19.41 -13.70 -23.15
N PRO A 315 20.54 -14.37 -22.95
CA PRO A 315 20.61 -15.83 -22.82
C PRO A 315 19.62 -16.42 -21.80
N ARG A 316 19.45 -15.78 -20.64
CA ARG A 316 18.48 -16.20 -19.61
C ARG A 316 17.02 -16.07 -20.06
N ASP A 317 16.67 -14.98 -20.74
CA ASP A 317 15.33 -14.79 -21.28
C ASP A 317 15.02 -15.82 -22.37
N PHE A 318 15.99 -16.12 -23.23
CA PHE A 318 15.87 -17.16 -24.23
C PHE A 318 15.71 -18.55 -23.61
N ALA A 319 16.48 -18.87 -22.58
CA ALA A 319 16.35 -20.12 -21.84
C ALA A 319 14.97 -20.25 -21.19
N ARG A 320 14.44 -19.17 -20.60
CA ARG A 320 13.08 -19.12 -20.03
C ARG A 320 12.03 -19.36 -21.11
N LEU A 321 12.12 -18.65 -22.24
CA LEU A 321 11.17 -18.83 -23.35
C LEU A 321 11.19 -20.28 -23.87
N GLY A 322 12.38 -20.87 -24.01
CA GLY A 322 12.53 -22.28 -24.38
C GLY A 322 11.85 -23.24 -23.39
N ALA A 323 12.03 -23.02 -22.08
CA ALA A 323 11.39 -23.83 -21.04
C ALA A 323 9.86 -23.71 -21.06
N VAL A 324 9.31 -22.51 -21.26
CA VAL A 324 7.86 -22.28 -21.37
C VAL A 324 7.29 -22.95 -22.63
N MET A 325 7.98 -22.85 -23.76
CA MET A 325 7.57 -23.51 -25.01
C MET A 325 7.57 -25.04 -24.89
N GLU A 326 8.59 -25.60 -24.23
CA GLU A 326 8.66 -27.04 -23.96
C GLU A 326 7.56 -27.49 -23.00
N ALA A 327 7.27 -26.72 -21.96
CA ALA A 327 6.17 -26.98 -21.04
C ALA A 327 4.81 -26.99 -21.76
N ARG A 328 4.61 -26.06 -22.70
CA ARG A 328 3.39 -26.02 -23.52
C ARG A 328 3.26 -27.25 -24.41
N ARG A 329 4.36 -27.68 -25.05
CA ARG A 329 4.43 -28.85 -25.94
C ARG A 329 4.17 -30.17 -25.20
N THR A 330 4.71 -30.31 -24.00
CA THR A 330 4.65 -31.55 -23.21
C THR A 330 3.46 -31.61 -22.25
N GLY A 331 2.90 -30.46 -21.89
CA GLY A 331 1.87 -30.35 -20.85
C GLY A 331 2.43 -30.40 -19.42
N VAL A 332 3.74 -30.41 -19.23
CA VAL A 332 4.40 -30.44 -17.91
C VAL A 332 4.92 -29.04 -17.59
N ALA A 333 4.43 -28.43 -16.52
CA ALA A 333 4.87 -27.10 -16.11
C ALA A 333 6.36 -27.07 -15.74
N ALA A 334 7.07 -26.05 -16.21
CA ALA A 334 8.48 -25.85 -15.93
C ALA A 334 8.70 -25.09 -14.60
N TYR A 335 9.81 -25.39 -13.95
CA TYR A 335 10.40 -24.57 -12.89
C TYR A 335 11.66 -23.91 -13.45
N PHE A 336 11.73 -22.58 -13.39
CA PHE A 336 12.83 -21.81 -13.95
C PHE A 336 13.37 -20.84 -12.89
N ASP A 337 14.51 -21.14 -12.29
CA ASP A 337 15.02 -20.45 -11.10
C ASP A 337 16.36 -19.74 -11.28
N THR A 338 16.81 -19.63 -12.52
CA THR A 338 18.07 -18.96 -12.88
C THR A 338 17.84 -17.60 -13.54
N TRP A 339 16.75 -16.90 -13.18
CA TRP A 339 16.42 -15.56 -13.69
C TRP A 339 16.85 -14.47 -12.69
N ASP A 340 18.14 -14.45 -12.36
CA ASP A 340 18.69 -13.58 -11.32
C ASP A 340 18.97 -12.15 -11.82
N TRP A 341 18.78 -11.15 -10.95
CA TRP A 341 18.96 -9.71 -11.24
C TRP A 341 20.43 -9.22 -11.16
N GLY A 342 21.39 -10.04 -11.58
CA GLY A 342 22.82 -9.73 -11.58
C GLY A 342 23.46 -9.79 -12.97
N THR A 343 24.55 -9.04 -13.18
CA THR A 343 25.30 -9.01 -14.44
C THR A 343 25.75 -10.42 -14.84
N GLU A 344 25.41 -10.82 -16.06
CA GLU A 344 26.04 -11.96 -16.75
C GLU A 344 27.54 -11.75 -16.95
#